data_AF-A0A2H1FCH2-F1
#
_entry.id   AF-A0A2H1FCH2-F1
#
_cell.length_a   1.000
_cell.length_b   1.000
_cell.length_c   1.000
_cell.angle_alpha   90.00
_cell.angle_beta   90.00
_cell.angle_gamma   90.00
#
_symmetry.space_group_name_H-M   'P 1'
#
loop_
_entity.id
_entity.type
_entity.pdbx_description
1 polymer ?
#
loop_
_entity_poly.entity_id
_entity_poly.type
_entity_poly.pdbx_seq_one_letter_code
_entity_poly.pdbx_strand_id
1 'polypeptide(L)'
;MQTEKIYKLERNEMLKFAPDKKSETVVNAITQVLNNNSEGISISQICKDLEMSRPTVAKHLEKLVALREARKVTKEMGDVKIAFYYPIGVIKEEKQFHKQKGNTTYTFSVVENEGGKYFYVKEIELDPLKGEVVKGAIMIKGINLISFIEQLHSFSAKAMESEPKP
;
A
#
# COMPACT_ATOMS: atom_id res chain seq x y z
N MET A 1 26.84 1.28 5.53
CA MET A 1 25.91 1.20 4.40
C MET A 1 25.96 -0.21 3.85
N GLN A 2 24.97 -1.05 4.19
CA GLN A 2 24.82 -2.37 3.57
C GLN A 2 24.02 -2.16 2.28
N THR A 3 24.59 -2.52 1.15
CA THR A 3 23.89 -2.57 -0.13
C THR A 3 22.92 -3.73 -0.06
N GLU A 4 21.64 -3.45 0.19
CA GLU A 4 20.60 -4.48 0.12
C GLU A 4 20.56 -5.02 -1.31
N LYS A 5 20.76 -6.34 -1.44
CA LYS A 5 20.61 -7.05 -2.72
C LYS A 5 19.22 -6.77 -3.25
N ILE A 6 19.15 -6.12 -4.43
CA ILE A 6 17.95 -6.12 -5.25
C ILE A 6 17.55 -7.59 -5.45
N TYR A 7 16.35 -7.96 -5.00
CA TYR A 7 15.82 -9.31 -5.14
C TYR A 7 15.61 -9.59 -6.63
N LYS A 8 16.63 -10.14 -7.27
CA LYS A 8 16.51 -10.62 -8.64
C LYS A 8 15.66 -11.89 -8.59
N LEU A 9 14.40 -11.78 -8.98
CA LEU A 9 13.48 -12.91 -9.07
C LEU A 9 13.87 -13.77 -10.28
N GLU A 10 14.58 -14.87 -10.03
CA GLU A 10 14.86 -15.85 -11.08
C GLU A 10 13.55 -16.49 -11.56
N ARG A 11 13.18 -16.23 -12.82
CA ARG A 11 11.92 -16.65 -13.45
C ARG A 11 11.63 -18.15 -13.28
N ASN A 12 12.69 -18.96 -13.24
CA ASN A 12 12.64 -20.42 -13.11
C ASN A 12 12.27 -20.88 -11.68
N GLU A 13 12.56 -20.10 -10.65
CA GLU A 13 12.15 -20.40 -9.27
C GLU A 13 10.67 -20.09 -9.06
N MET A 14 10.20 -18.99 -9.65
CA MET A 14 8.80 -18.59 -9.60
C MET A 14 7.87 -19.67 -10.15
N LEU A 15 8.23 -20.37 -11.23
CA LEU A 15 7.38 -21.40 -11.84
C LEU A 15 6.94 -22.50 -10.87
N LYS A 16 7.75 -22.79 -9.84
CA LYS A 16 7.51 -23.86 -8.85
C LYS A 16 6.51 -23.47 -7.76
N PHE A 17 6.17 -22.19 -7.62
CA PHE A 17 5.22 -21.74 -6.60
C PHE A 17 3.76 -21.92 -7.03
N ALA A 18 2.90 -22.16 -6.04
CA ALA A 18 1.45 -22.05 -6.21
C ALA A 18 1.07 -20.63 -6.69
N PRO A 19 -0.02 -20.46 -7.45
CA PRO A 19 -0.43 -19.15 -8.02
C PRO A 19 -0.47 -18.01 -6.99
N ASP A 20 -0.99 -18.29 -5.80
CA ASP A 20 -1.10 -17.29 -4.72
C ASP A 20 0.28 -16.85 -4.21
N LYS A 21 1.18 -17.81 -3.97
CA LYS A 21 2.55 -17.55 -3.53
C LYS A 21 3.37 -16.82 -4.61
N LYS A 22 3.11 -17.09 -5.89
CA LYS A 22 3.67 -16.29 -7.01
C LYS A 22 3.21 -14.84 -6.91
N SER A 23 1.91 -14.60 -6.73
CA SER A 23 1.37 -13.25 -6.62
C SER A 23 1.96 -12.49 -5.43
N GLU A 24 2.12 -13.14 -4.28
CA GLU A 24 2.69 -12.53 -3.08
C GLU A 24 4.16 -12.19 -3.27
N THR A 25 4.93 -13.12 -3.83
CA THR A 25 6.36 -12.92 -4.12
C THR A 25 6.57 -11.71 -5.04
N VAL A 26 5.72 -11.58 -6.07
CA VAL A 26 5.76 -10.43 -6.99
C VAL A 26 5.42 -9.12 -6.27
N VAL A 27 4.38 -9.13 -5.43
CA VAL A 27 4.01 -7.94 -4.64
C VAL A 27 5.17 -7.52 -3.73
N ASN A 28 5.80 -8.46 -3.03
CA ASN A 28 6.92 -8.18 -2.13
C ASN A 28 8.12 -7.59 -2.88
N ALA A 29 8.46 -8.14 -4.06
CA ALA A 29 9.54 -7.60 -4.87
C ALA A 29 9.24 -6.20 -5.41
N ILE A 30 8.01 -5.94 -5.87
CA ILE A 30 7.60 -4.60 -6.29
C ILE A 30 7.66 -3.63 -5.10
N THR A 31 7.17 -4.00 -3.93
CA THR A 31 7.22 -3.16 -2.72
C THR A 31 8.65 -2.82 -2.33
N GLN A 32 9.59 -3.78 -2.39
CA GLN A 32 11.01 -3.52 -2.16
C GLN A 32 11.59 -2.52 -3.16
N VAL A 33 11.29 -2.69 -4.46
CA VAL A 33 11.70 -1.74 -5.49
C VAL A 33 11.14 -0.34 -5.20
N LEU A 34 9.89 -0.21 -4.80
CA LEU A 34 9.31 1.08 -4.42
C LEU A 34 10.02 1.70 -3.21
N ASN A 35 10.27 0.92 -2.15
CA ASN A 35 10.94 1.41 -0.94
C ASN A 35 12.38 1.87 -1.22
N ASN A 36 13.06 1.25 -2.18
CA ASN A 36 14.41 1.63 -2.61
C ASN A 36 14.44 2.84 -3.55
N ASN A 37 13.28 3.30 -4.04
CA ASN A 37 13.14 4.41 -4.98
C ASN A 37 12.17 5.47 -4.43
N SER A 38 12.60 6.18 -3.38
CA SER A 38 11.78 7.21 -2.71
C SER A 38 11.34 8.36 -3.62
N GLU A 39 12.13 8.69 -4.65
CA GLU A 39 11.85 9.73 -5.66
C GLU A 39 10.82 9.31 -6.72
N GLY A 40 10.38 8.05 -6.66
CA GLY A 40 9.40 7.45 -7.53
C GLY A 40 9.99 6.80 -8.76
N ILE A 41 9.33 5.75 -9.23
CA ILE A 41 9.83 4.88 -10.29
C ILE A 41 8.73 4.59 -11.32
N SER A 42 9.10 4.50 -12.60
CA SER A 42 8.16 4.20 -13.70
C SER A 42 7.96 2.70 -13.87
N ILE A 43 6.85 2.28 -14.50
CA ILE A 43 6.60 0.86 -14.82
C ILE A 43 7.74 0.28 -15.66
N SER A 44 8.24 1.02 -16.65
CA SER A 44 9.34 0.55 -17.51
C SER A 44 10.61 0.27 -16.72
N GLN A 45 10.92 1.10 -15.71
CA GLN A 45 12.08 0.88 -14.85
C GLN A 45 11.87 -0.34 -13.95
N ILE A 46 10.69 -0.49 -13.32
CA ILE A 46 10.37 -1.68 -12.52
C ILE A 46 10.44 -2.96 -13.36
N CYS A 47 9.94 -2.94 -14.61
CA CYS A 47 10.03 -4.09 -15.52
C CYS A 47 11.48 -4.48 -15.82
N LYS A 48 12.37 -3.49 -15.95
CA LYS A 48 13.80 -3.70 -16.16
C LYS A 48 14.46 -4.29 -14.92
N ASP A 49 14.18 -3.72 -13.75
CA ASP A 49 14.83 -4.11 -12.49
C ASP A 49 14.41 -5.52 -12.04
N LEU A 50 13.15 -5.91 -12.29
CA LEU A 50 12.61 -7.21 -11.90
C LEU A 50 12.55 -8.23 -13.04
N GLU A 51 12.96 -7.86 -14.25
CA GLU A 51 12.84 -8.70 -15.47
C GLU A 51 11.41 -9.22 -15.71
N MET A 52 10.41 -8.40 -15.39
CA MET A 52 8.98 -8.75 -15.43
C MET A 52 8.26 -8.12 -16.61
N SER A 53 7.16 -8.76 -17.05
CA SER A 53 6.32 -8.20 -18.10
C SER A 53 5.55 -6.97 -17.61
N ARG A 54 5.37 -5.98 -18.50
CA ARG A 54 4.60 -4.76 -18.22
C ARG A 54 3.18 -5.04 -17.71
N PRO A 55 2.39 -5.96 -18.30
CA PRO A 55 1.06 -6.29 -17.79
C PRO A 55 1.09 -6.83 -16.35
N THR A 56 2.07 -7.68 -16.01
CA THR A 56 2.20 -8.21 -14.66
C THR A 56 2.49 -7.09 -13.66
N VAL A 57 3.50 -6.26 -13.93
CA VAL A 57 3.87 -5.13 -13.06
C VAL A 57 2.70 -4.15 -12.89
N ALA A 58 2.02 -3.79 -13.98
CA ALA A 58 0.88 -2.88 -13.95
C ALA A 58 -0.24 -3.41 -13.05
N LYS A 59 -0.63 -4.68 -13.20
CA LYS A 59 -1.69 -5.32 -12.39
C LYS A 59 -1.37 -5.27 -10.89
N HIS A 60 -0.13 -5.57 -10.51
CA HIS A 60 0.26 -5.58 -9.09
C HIS A 60 0.41 -4.17 -8.51
N LEU A 61 0.90 -3.20 -9.29
CA LEU A 61 0.94 -1.80 -8.87
C LEU A 61 -0.46 -1.22 -8.68
N GLU A 62 -1.40 -1.53 -9.57
CA GLU A 62 -2.81 -1.12 -9.42
C GLU A 62 -3.41 -1.68 -8.13
N LYS A 63 -3.14 -2.95 -7.82
CA LYS A 63 -3.54 -3.54 -6.55
C LYS A 63 -2.94 -2.79 -5.35
N LEU A 64 -1.64 -2.52 -5.35
CA LEU A 64 -0.97 -1.80 -4.27
C LEU A 64 -1.52 -0.38 -4.09
N VAL A 65 -1.80 0.32 -5.19
CA VAL A 65 -2.40 1.66 -5.15
C VAL A 65 -3.83 1.62 -4.61
N ALA A 66 -4.63 0.62 -5.03
CA ALA A 66 -6.00 0.42 -4.53
C ALA A 66 -6.01 0.14 -3.01
N LEU A 67 -5.05 -0.63 -2.51
CA LEU A 67 -4.88 -0.93 -1.09
C LEU A 67 -4.20 0.20 -0.29
N ARG A 68 -3.84 1.32 -0.96
CA ARG A 68 -3.06 2.44 -0.38
C ARG A 68 -1.70 2.03 0.17
N GLU A 69 -1.11 0.98 -0.37
CA GLU A 69 0.25 0.53 -0.06
C GLU A 69 1.30 1.18 -0.98
N ALA A 70 0.86 1.79 -2.08
CA ALA A 70 1.67 2.62 -2.96
C ALA A 70 0.90 3.88 -3.41
N ARG A 71 1.63 4.89 -3.90
CA ARG A 71 1.05 6.09 -4.52
C ARG A 71 1.39 6.14 -6.00
N LYS A 72 0.46 6.60 -6.81
CA LYS A 72 0.64 6.86 -8.25
C LYS A 72 0.53 8.36 -8.49
N VAL A 73 1.53 8.94 -9.14
CA VAL A 73 1.55 10.34 -9.58
C VAL A 73 1.82 10.38 -11.08
N THR A 74 0.94 11.02 -11.82
CA THR A 74 1.16 11.25 -13.26
C THR A 74 1.86 12.60 -13.44
N LYS A 75 3.01 12.59 -14.10
CA LYS A 75 3.77 13.80 -14.46
C LYS A 75 3.66 14.02 -15.97
N GLU A 76 3.51 15.28 -16.37
CA GLU A 76 3.56 15.70 -17.78
C GLU A 76 5.02 15.99 -18.14
N MET A 77 5.50 15.36 -19.20
CA MET A 77 6.84 15.56 -19.78
C MET A 77 6.66 15.95 -21.24
N GLY A 78 6.48 17.25 -21.48
CA GLY A 78 6.00 17.75 -22.77
C GLY A 78 4.58 17.23 -23.04
N ASP A 79 4.37 16.63 -24.22
CA ASP A 79 3.08 16.07 -24.62
C ASP A 79 2.81 14.67 -24.04
N VAL A 80 3.75 14.08 -23.29
CA VAL A 80 3.65 12.72 -22.79
C VAL A 80 3.32 12.71 -21.29
N LYS A 81 2.31 11.90 -20.91
CA LYS A 81 1.94 11.64 -19.51
C LYS A 81 2.60 10.36 -19.03
N ILE A 82 3.48 10.47 -18.02
CA ILE A 82 4.18 9.34 -17.44
C ILE A 82 3.75 9.14 -15.98
N ALA A 83 3.34 7.92 -15.66
CA ALA A 83 3.00 7.53 -14.29
C ALA A 83 4.25 7.08 -13.53
N PHE A 84 4.47 7.70 -12.37
CA PHE A 84 5.48 7.35 -11.39
C PHE A 84 4.80 6.75 -10.15
N TYR A 85 5.42 5.71 -9.60
CA TYR A 85 4.95 4.99 -8.43
C TYR A 85 5.91 5.22 -7.28
N TYR A 86 5.35 5.47 -6.11
CA TYR A 86 6.09 5.83 -4.91
C TYR A 86 5.68 4.92 -3.76
N PRO A 87 6.55 4.71 -2.77
CA PRO A 87 6.13 4.15 -1.50
C PRO A 87 5.11 5.09 -0.84
N ILE A 88 4.28 4.54 0.05
CA ILE A 88 3.26 5.32 0.76
C ILE A 88 3.88 6.48 1.55
N GLY A 89 5.09 6.28 2.07
CA GLY A 89 5.89 7.22 2.83
C GLY A 89 6.63 6.52 3.95
N VAL A 90 7.30 7.30 4.80
CA VAL A 90 7.94 6.80 6.02
C VAL A 90 6.88 6.67 7.10
N ILE A 91 6.68 5.45 7.60
CA ILE A 91 5.83 5.17 8.75
C ILE A 91 6.61 5.57 10.01
N LYS A 92 6.02 6.39 10.86
CA LYS A 92 6.55 6.74 12.19
C LYS A 92 6.12 5.67 13.18
N GLU A 93 6.92 4.61 13.30
CA GLU A 93 6.64 3.44 14.13
C GLU A 93 6.39 3.81 15.60
N GLU A 94 7.03 4.87 16.12
CA GLU A 94 6.87 5.34 17.49
C GLU A 94 5.47 5.90 17.80
N LYS A 95 4.64 6.11 16.77
CA LYS A 95 3.25 6.59 16.86
C LYS A 95 2.25 5.56 16.34
N GLN A 96 2.67 4.31 16.26
CA GLN A 96 1.84 3.23 15.76
C GLN A 96 1.00 2.64 16.90
N PHE A 97 -0.29 2.45 16.63
CA PHE A 97 -1.24 1.85 17.54
C PHE A 97 -2.01 0.74 16.82
N HIS A 98 -2.23 -0.38 17.50
CA HIS A 98 -2.92 -1.54 16.94
C HIS A 98 -4.17 -1.87 17.76
N LYS A 99 -5.27 -2.17 17.07
CA LYS A 99 -6.51 -2.63 17.69
C LYS A 99 -7.02 -3.87 16.99
N GLN A 100 -7.02 -4.99 17.70
CA GLN A 100 -7.58 -6.25 17.20
C GLN A 100 -9.06 -6.37 17.57
N LYS A 101 -9.87 -6.89 16.63
CA LYS A 101 -11.27 -7.27 16.79
C LYS A 101 -11.51 -8.56 16.00
N GLY A 102 -11.56 -9.69 16.70
CA GLY A 102 -11.64 -11.01 16.04
C GLY A 102 -10.39 -11.29 15.21
N ASN A 103 -10.57 -11.65 13.94
CA ASN A 103 -9.48 -11.91 12.99
C ASN A 103 -8.97 -10.65 12.29
N THR A 104 -9.52 -9.48 12.61
CA THR A 104 -9.15 -8.21 12.00
C THR A 104 -8.32 -7.37 12.96
N THR A 105 -7.19 -6.86 12.48
CA THR A 105 -6.32 -5.90 13.16
C THR A 105 -6.35 -4.58 12.42
N TYR A 106 -6.77 -3.52 13.11
CA TYR A 106 -6.64 -2.16 12.65
C TYR A 106 -5.32 -1.57 13.12
N THR A 107 -4.50 -1.11 12.19
CA THR A 107 -3.23 -0.43 12.48
C THR A 107 -3.37 1.05 12.18
N PHE A 108 -3.16 1.88 13.19
CA PHE A 108 -3.19 3.34 13.11
C PHE A 108 -1.75 3.83 13.16
N SER A 109 -1.36 4.66 12.21
CA SER A 109 0.00 5.16 12.09
C SER A 109 0.02 6.57 11.54
N VAL A 110 1.16 7.22 11.70
CA VAL A 110 1.47 8.47 11.03
C VAL A 110 2.44 8.17 9.90
N VAL A 111 2.09 8.63 8.70
CA VAL A 111 2.94 8.52 7.50
C VAL A 111 3.38 9.90 7.07
N GLU A 112 4.65 10.03 6.70
CA GLU A 112 5.22 11.26 6.16
C GLU A 112 5.79 11.00 4.76
N ASN A 113 5.43 11.86 3.81
CA ASN A 113 5.96 11.85 2.44
C ASN A 113 6.04 13.29 1.91
N GLU A 114 6.40 13.47 0.64
CA GLU A 114 6.51 14.78 -0.02
C GLU A 114 5.23 15.64 0.04
N GLY A 115 4.05 15.00 0.16
CA GLY A 115 2.76 15.69 0.31
C GLY A 115 2.48 16.18 1.74
N GLY A 116 3.35 15.85 2.69
CA GLY A 116 3.28 16.20 4.10
C GLY A 116 2.97 15.00 5.00
N LYS A 117 2.32 15.30 6.13
CA LYS A 117 1.99 14.33 7.18
C LYS A 117 0.56 13.84 7.04
N TYR A 118 0.37 12.53 7.18
CA TYR A 118 -0.90 11.85 7.03
C TYR A 118 -1.17 10.91 8.21
N PHE A 119 -2.43 10.79 8.57
CA PHE A 119 -2.93 9.70 9.40
C PHE A 119 -3.30 8.54 8.48
N TYR A 120 -2.81 7.36 8.81
CA TYR A 120 -2.93 6.17 7.99
C TYR A 120 -3.50 5.03 8.83
N VAL A 121 -4.66 4.53 8.43
CA VAL A 121 -5.35 3.42 9.09
C VAL A 121 -5.43 2.25 8.13
N LYS A 122 -4.80 1.14 8.49
CA LYS A 122 -4.84 -0.12 7.74
C LYS A 122 -5.75 -1.13 8.42
N GLU A 123 -6.53 -1.83 7.62
CA GLU A 123 -7.24 -3.04 8.02
C GLU A 123 -6.44 -4.25 7.54
N ILE A 124 -6.06 -5.09 8.49
CA ILE A 124 -5.29 -6.31 8.28
C ILE A 124 -6.14 -7.48 8.77
N GLU A 125 -6.27 -8.52 7.97
CA GLU A 125 -6.97 -9.74 8.37
C GLU A 125 -5.97 -10.89 8.46
N LEU A 126 -6.11 -11.73 9.49
CA LEU A 126 -5.34 -12.95 9.61
C LEU A 126 -5.98 -14.04 8.72
N ASP A 127 -5.32 -14.33 7.61
CA ASP A 127 -5.65 -15.43 6.71
C ASP A 127 -4.90 -16.70 7.18
N PRO A 128 -5.59 -17.83 7.43
CA PRO A 128 -4.96 -19.06 7.91
C PRO A 128 -3.85 -19.62 7.00
N LEU A 129 -3.88 -19.30 5.71
CA LEU A 129 -2.93 -19.78 4.71
C LEU A 129 -1.88 -18.73 4.36
N LYS A 130 -2.23 -17.44 4.45
CA LYS A 130 -1.42 -16.32 3.96
C LYS A 130 -0.84 -15.45 5.07
N GLY A 131 -1.18 -15.70 6.33
CA GLY A 131 -0.78 -14.85 7.46
C GLY A 131 -1.51 -13.51 7.43
N GLU A 132 -0.80 -12.42 7.66
CA GLU A 132 -1.41 -11.08 7.70
C GLU A 132 -1.62 -10.51 6.28
N VAL A 133 -2.88 -10.22 5.93
CA VAL A 133 -3.25 -9.67 4.62
C VAL A 133 -3.89 -8.30 4.80
N VAL A 134 -3.34 -7.28 4.15
CA VAL A 134 -3.99 -5.96 4.09
C VAL A 134 -5.24 -6.05 3.24
N LYS A 135 -6.39 -5.71 3.84
CA LYS A 135 -7.71 -5.71 3.17
C LYS A 135 -8.09 -4.34 2.64
N GLY A 136 -7.59 -3.29 3.28
CA GLY A 136 -7.77 -1.93 2.83
C GLY A 136 -7.10 -0.95 3.76
N ALA A 137 -7.02 0.30 3.32
CA ALA A 137 -6.52 1.36 4.16
C ALA A 137 -7.06 2.72 3.74
N ILE A 138 -7.13 3.62 4.72
CA ILE A 138 -7.51 5.02 4.53
C ILE A 138 -6.34 5.91 4.92
N MET A 139 -6.14 6.99 4.16
CA MET A 139 -5.10 7.98 4.41
C MET A 139 -5.72 9.38 4.41
N ILE A 140 -5.55 10.10 5.52
CA ILE A 140 -6.16 11.41 5.77
C ILE A 140 -5.04 12.41 6.02
N LYS A 141 -5.05 13.54 5.32
CA LYS A 141 -4.04 14.59 5.53
C LYS A 141 -4.17 15.13 6.95
N GLY A 142 -3.05 15.30 7.65
CA GLY A 142 -3.04 15.68 9.07
C GLY A 142 -3.82 16.95 9.37
N ILE A 143 -3.74 17.94 8.48
CA ILE A 143 -4.49 19.21 8.58
C ILE A 143 -6.01 19.04 8.59
N ASN A 144 -6.52 17.92 8.05
CA ASN A 144 -7.96 17.64 7.92
C ASN A 144 -8.46 16.63 8.95
N LEU A 145 -7.58 16.09 9.82
CA LEU A 145 -7.96 14.96 10.68
C LEU A 145 -9.12 15.31 11.62
N ILE A 146 -9.05 16.46 12.30
CA ILE A 146 -10.06 16.84 13.29
C ILE A 146 -11.44 16.94 12.63
N SER A 147 -11.53 17.69 11.53
CA SER A 147 -12.78 17.82 10.77
C SER A 147 -13.28 16.47 10.23
N PHE A 148 -12.37 15.59 9.78
CA PHE A 148 -12.74 14.24 9.34
C PHE A 148 -13.37 13.43 10.49
N ILE A 149 -12.79 13.47 11.69
CA ILE A 149 -13.32 12.74 12.86
C ILE A 149 -14.70 13.28 13.27
N GLU A 150 -14.88 14.60 13.29
CA GLU A 150 -16.16 15.23 13.62
C GLU A 150 -17.26 14.81 12.64
N GLN A 151 -16.95 14.82 11.34
CA GLN A 151 -17.87 14.38 10.30
C GLN A 151 -18.16 12.88 10.40
N LEU A 152 -17.15 12.05 10.64
CA LEU A 152 -17.31 10.61 10.79
C LEU A 152 -18.18 10.26 12.00
N HIS A 153 -17.97 10.94 13.13
CA HIS A 153 -18.80 10.77 14.33
C HIS A 153 -20.25 11.20 14.10
N SER A 154 -20.44 12.35 13.44
CA SER A 154 -21.78 12.84 13.08
C SER A 154 -22.50 11.90 12.12
N PHE A 155 -21.76 11.31 11.17
CA PHE A 155 -22.27 10.31 10.25
C PHE A 155 -22.60 8.99 10.96
N SER A 156 -21.74 8.51 11.85
CA SER A 156 -21.98 7.24 12.55
C SER A 156 -23.23 7.28 13.43
N ALA A 157 -23.50 8.41 14.09
CA ALA A 157 -24.74 8.60 14.85
C ALA A 157 -25.98 8.43 13.94
N LYS A 158 -26.00 9.08 12.77
CA LYS A 158 -27.10 8.98 11.80
C LYS A 158 -27.25 7.60 11.17
N ALA A 159 -26.13 6.96 10.83
CA ALA A 159 -26.14 5.65 10.19
C ALA A 159 -26.66 4.56 11.15
N MET A 160 -26.26 4.62 12.42
CA MET A 160 -26.63 3.62 13.42
C MET A 160 -28.05 3.81 13.98
N GLU A 161 -28.68 4.98 13.80
CA GLU A 161 -30.12 5.17 14.08
C GLU A 161 -31.03 4.39 13.11
N SER A 162 -30.49 3.93 11.98
CA SER A 162 -31.25 3.22 10.93
C SER A 162 -31.07 1.70 10.94
N GLU A 163 -30.26 1.14 11.84
CA GLU A 163 -30.16 -0.31 12.03
C GLU A 163 -31.07 -0.74 13.19
N PRO A 164 -32.04 -1.65 12.99
CA PRO A 164 -32.74 -2.25 14.12
C PRO A 164 -31.68 -2.97 14.97
N LYS A 165 -31.62 -2.61 16.25
CA LYS A 165 -30.79 -3.34 17.22
C LYS A 165 -31.13 -4.84 17.13
N PRO A 166 -30.13 -5.73 17.12
CA PRO A 166 -30.37 -7.16 17.18
C PRO A 166 -31.12 -7.55 18.46
#